data_AF-A0A7C2V1Z4-F1
#
_entry.id   AF-A0A7C2V1Z4-F1
#
_cell.length_a   1.000
_cell.length_b   1.000
_cell.length_c   1.000
_cell.angle_alpha   90.00
_cell.angle_beta   90.00
_cell.angle_gamma   90.00
#
_symmetry.space_group_name_H-M   'P 1'
#
loop_
_entity.id
_entity.type
_entity.pdbx_description
1 polymer ?
#
loop_
_entity_poly.entity_id
_entity_poly.type
_entity_poly.pdbx_seq_one_letter_code
_entity_poly.pdbx_strand_id
1 'polypeptide(L)' 'MSELALWRRITAGILLLVPWVFYMVYPAYNMAKPELGGVPFFYWFQTLWLVITAVLSLIGVLLLYPSKR' A
#
# COMPACT_ATOMS: atom_id res chain seq x y z
N MET A 1 -23.39 7.43 -14.85
CA MET A 1 -22.49 6.68 -13.95
C MET A 1 -23.05 6.86 -12.56
N SER A 2 -23.37 5.80 -11.81
CA SER A 2 -23.92 6.02 -10.46
C SER A 2 -22.89 6.75 -9.60
N GLU A 3 -23.30 7.81 -8.92
CA GLU A 3 -22.53 8.53 -7.86
C GLU A 3 -22.02 7.59 -6.77
N LEU A 4 -22.72 6.45 -6.62
CA LEU A 4 -22.10 5.23 -6.14
C LEU A 4 -20.89 4.94 -7.03
N ALA A 5 -20.89 4.05 -8.04
CA ALA A 5 -19.70 3.63 -8.84
C ALA A 5 -18.36 4.46 -8.84
N LEU A 6 -18.39 5.80 -8.93
CA LEU A 6 -17.24 6.71 -8.94
C LEU A 6 -16.38 6.72 -7.67
N TRP A 7 -16.94 6.92 -6.47
CA TRP A 7 -16.19 7.05 -5.21
C TRP A 7 -15.21 5.89 -4.90
N ARG A 8 -15.67 4.64 -4.79
CA ARG A 8 -14.96 3.35 -4.85
C ARG A 8 -13.86 3.29 -5.90
N ARG A 9 -14.07 3.79 -7.13
CA ARG A 9 -12.99 3.78 -8.14
C ARG A 9 -11.89 4.76 -7.77
N ILE A 10 -12.25 5.96 -7.31
CA ILE A 10 -11.31 6.96 -6.83
C ILE A 10 -10.56 6.41 -5.61
N THR A 11 -11.27 5.89 -4.61
CA THR A 11 -10.69 5.30 -3.41
C THR A 11 -9.78 4.13 -3.74
N ALA A 12 -10.18 3.21 -4.61
CA ALA A 12 -9.33 2.10 -5.05
C ALA A 12 -8.08 2.60 -5.78
N GLY A 13 -8.22 3.62 -6.65
CA GLY A 13 -7.09 4.26 -7.30
C GLY A 13 -6.10 4.86 -6.30
N ILE A 14 -6.59 5.57 -5.28
CA ILE A 14 -5.76 6.12 -4.20
C ILE A 14 -5.04 5.00 -3.44
N LEU A 15 -5.76 3.96 -3.01
CA LEU A 15 -5.19 2.83 -2.26
C LEU A 15 -4.07 2.13 -3.05
N LEU A 16 -4.23 1.99 -4.37
CA LEU A 16 -3.23 1.37 -5.24
C LEU A 16 -2.05 2.30 -5.57
N LEU A 17 -2.25 3.61 -5.54
CA LEU A 17 -1.19 4.60 -5.77
C LEU A 17 -0.28 4.79 -4.55
N VAL A 18 -0.81 4.63 -3.33
CA VAL A 18 -0.04 4.82 -2.08
C VAL A 18 1.25 3.99 -2.04
N PRO A 19 1.24 2.66 -2.32
CA PRO A 19 2.46 1.87 -2.39
C PRO A 19 3.48 2.41 -3.39
N TRP A 20 3.02 2.78 -4.59
CA TRP A 20 3.89 3.31 -5.65
C TRP A 20 4.64 4.56 -5.21
N VAL A 21 3.91 5.54 -4.65
CA VAL A 21 4.50 6.77 -4.14
C VAL A 21 5.47 6.48 -3.00
N PHE A 22 5.10 5.57 -2.10
CA PHE A 22 5.95 5.18 -0.97
C PHE A 22 7.29 4.56 -1.42
N TYR A 23 7.28 3.67 -2.41
CA TYR A 23 8.52 3.07 -2.96
C TYR A 23 9.37 4.10 -3.73
N MET A 24 8.77 5.13 -4.33
CA MET A 24 9.53 6.20 -5.00
C MET A 24 10.32 7.08 -4.02
N VAL A 25 9.79 7.32 -2.82
CA VAL A 25 10.46 8.16 -1.80
C VAL A 25 11.43 7.37 -0.91
N TYR A 26 11.91 6.20 -1.37
CA TYR A 26 12.85 5.37 -0.63
C TYR A 26 14.11 6.06 -0.09
N PRO A 27 14.69 7.09 -0.74
CA PRO A 27 15.85 7.77 -0.17
C PRO A 27 15.56 8.43 1.18
N ALA A 28 14.30 8.78 1.47
CA ALA A 28 13.89 9.40 2.72
C ALA A 28 13.95 8.45 3.93
N TYR A 29 13.92 7.13 3.69
CA TYR A 29 13.91 6.11 4.75
C TYR A 29 14.97 5.01 4.51
N ASN A 30 15.94 5.28 3.63
CA ASN A 30 17.11 4.44 3.41
C ASN A 30 18.12 4.65 4.56
N MET A 31 17.82 4.05 5.71
CA MET A 31 18.62 4.15 6.92
C MET A 31 18.99 2.77 7.43
N ALA A 32 20.11 2.66 8.14
CA ALA A 32 20.54 1.42 8.77
C ALA A 32 19.85 1.20 10.13
N LYS A 33 19.62 2.27 10.90
CA LYS A 33 19.03 2.21 12.23
C LYS A 33 17.63 2.82 12.26
N PRO A 34 16.72 2.34 13.12
CA PRO A 34 16.90 1.24 14.08
C PRO A 34 16.96 -0.14 13.41
N GLU A 35 17.83 -0.99 13.94
CA GLU A 35 17.90 -2.39 13.54
C GLU A 35 16.87 -3.22 14.31
N LEU A 36 16.27 -4.20 13.65
CA LEU A 36 15.34 -5.14 14.26
C LEU A 36 15.94 -6.54 14.13
N GLY A 37 16.42 -7.11 15.25
CA GLY A 37 17.10 -8.42 15.25
C GLY A 37 18.34 -8.48 14.36
N GLY A 38 19.08 -7.37 14.21
CA GLY A 38 20.24 -7.25 13.32
C GLY A 38 19.89 -6.97 11.85
N VAL A 39 18.60 -6.83 11.52
CA VAL A 39 18.16 -6.40 10.19
C VAL A 39 18.10 -4.86 10.15
N PRO A 40 18.78 -4.20 9.19
CA PRO A 40 18.73 -2.74 9.06
C PRO A 40 17.33 -2.20 8.79
N PHE A 41 17.09 -0.95 9.21
CA PHE A 41 15.79 -0.26 9.09
C PHE A 41 15.18 -0.37 7.70
N PHE A 42 15.96 -0.05 6.67
CA PHE A 42 15.52 -0.15 5.29
C PHE A 42 14.87 -1.50 4.97
N TYR A 43 15.49 -2.63 5.34
CA TYR A 43 14.98 -3.94 4.94
C TYR A 43 13.73 -4.38 5.68
N TRP A 44 13.71 -4.24 7.01
CA TRP A 44 12.53 -4.68 7.77
C TRP A 44 11.35 -3.75 7.52
N PHE A 45 11.60 -2.44 7.33
CA PHE A 45 10.56 -1.48 7.02
C PHE A 45 9.97 -1.72 5.63
N GLN A 46 10.81 -2.04 4.63
CA GLN A 46 10.34 -2.45 3.29
C GLN A 46 9.50 -3.73 3.34
N THR A 47 9.88 -4.68 4.19
CA THR A 47 9.12 -5.94 4.39
C THR A 47 7.77 -5.68 5.04
N LEU A 48 7.69 -4.80 6.04
CA LEU A 48 6.43 -4.35 6.62
C LEU A 48 5.55 -3.68 5.54
N TRP A 49 6.14 -2.84 4.71
CA TRP A 49 5.44 -2.18 3.61
C TRP A 49 4.97 -3.13 2.50
N LEU A 50 5.62 -4.27 2.31
CA LEU A 50 5.13 -5.33 1.43
C LEU A 50 3.78 -5.87 1.94
N VAL A 51 3.66 -6.12 3.25
CA VAL A 51 2.40 -6.59 3.86
C VAL A 51 1.32 -5.51 3.77
N ILE A 52 1.67 -4.26 4.07
CA ILE A 52 0.74 -3.11 3.93
C ILE A 52 0.25 -3.00 2.49
N THR A 53 1.15 -3.13 1.51
CA THR A 53 0.80 -3.09 0.08
C THR A 53 -0.17 -4.20 -0.31
N ALA A 54 0.02 -5.41 0.20
CA ALA A 54 -0.90 -6.53 -0.04
C ALA A 54 -2.30 -6.24 0.52
N VAL A 55 -2.39 -5.70 1.73
CA VAL A 55 -3.67 -5.31 2.36
C VAL A 55 -4.35 -4.19 1.58
N LEU A 56 -3.64 -3.12 1.24
CA LEU A 56 -4.18 -2.00 0.46
C LEU A 56 -4.70 -2.48 -0.91
N SER A 57 -3.95 -3.36 -1.58
CA SER A 57 -4.33 -3.95 -2.86
C SER A 57 -5.57 -4.83 -2.73
N LEU A 58 -5.65 -5.66 -1.70
CA LEU A 58 -6.83 -6.49 -1.42
C LEU A 58 -8.08 -5.63 -1.22
N ILE A 59 -7.98 -4.58 -0.38
CA ILE A 59 -9.08 -3.64 -0.16
C ILE A 59 -9.47 -2.97 -1.47
N GLY A 60 -8.50 -2.49 -2.26
CA GLY A 60 -8.74 -1.88 -3.56
C GLY A 60 -9.48 -2.80 -4.52
N VAL A 61 -9.07 -4.07 -4.63
CA VAL A 61 -9.73 -5.08 -5.48
C VAL A 61 -11.15 -5.37 -5.00
N LEU A 62 -11.36 -5.57 -3.69
CA LEU A 62 -12.71 -5.79 -3.14
C LEU A 62 -13.61 -4.58 -3.36
N LEU A 63 -13.03 -3.38 -3.33
CA LEU A 63 -13.73 -2.14 -3.60
C LEU A 63 -14.08 -1.99 -5.09
N LEU A 64 -13.30 -2.54 -6.01
CA LEU A 64 -13.64 -2.54 -7.44
C LEU A 64 -14.60 -3.67 -7.83
N TYR A 65 -14.44 -4.85 -7.22
CA TYR A 65 -15.19 -6.07 -7.51
C TYR A 65 -15.89 -6.55 -6.23
N PRO A 66 -16.96 -5.87 -5.79
CA PRO A 66 -17.75 -6.37 -4.68
C PRO A 66 -18.29 -7.74 -5.10
N SER A 67 -18.03 -8.78 -4.31
CA SER A 67 -18.74 -10.03 -4.49
C SER A 67 -20.23 -9.72 -4.32
N LYS A 68 -21.00 -9.84 -5.42
CA LYS A 68 -22.45 -9.96 -5.35
C LYS A 68 -22.71 -11.30 -4.66
N ARG A 69 -22.92 -11.29 -3.34
CA ARG A 69 -23.69 -12.34 -2.69
C ARG A 69 -25.15 -12.17 -3.09
#